data_AF-A0A5P1EX20-F1
#
_entry.id   AF-A0A5P1EX20-F1
#
_cell.length_a   1.000
_cell.length_b   1.000
_cell.length_c   1.000
_cell.angle_alpha   90.00
_cell.angle_beta   90.00
_cell.angle_gamma   90.00
#
_symmetry.space_group_name_H-M   'P 1'
#
loop_
_entity.id
_entity.type
_entity.pdbx_description
1 polymer ?
#
loop_
_entity_poly.entity_id
_entity_poly.type
_entity_poly.pdbx_seq_one_letter_code
_entity_poly.pdbx_strand_id
1 'polypeptide(L)'
;MRSDFVKDRRKVKRDYDEFKVRVNRLPDSIRRRSDAFNAREEMKILRKIKESGGGFEAIKAWKATWMADGTYWPGTWIVPGPDHSRGDHASILQVMLEPPPSSPLLGMPDDESTIDFNNVDIRLPMLVYVSREKRPGYDHNKKAGAMNALVRASAVLSNGPFILNLDCDHYIYNTEAIREGMCFMMDQGGESICYIQFPQRFEGIDPSDRYANHNTVFFDGNMRALDGVQGPMYVGTGCLFRRFALYGFDPPIETRDIREDANSESEVEALKSDKFISELDSSLVPKRFGNSVVLLESIPVAEFQGRPLADHPGVKHGRPPGVLRVPCSSIDTNTLAEAVSVISCWYDEFQASFAICLL
;
A
#
# COMPACT_ATOMS: atom_id res chain seq x y z
N MET A 1 11.12 -32.03 16.26
CA MET A 1 11.71 -31.75 14.94
C MET A 1 10.80 -32.39 13.90
N ARG A 2 10.24 -31.62 12.94
CA ARG A 2 9.35 -32.19 11.90
C ARG A 2 10.13 -33.24 11.10
N SER A 3 9.61 -34.45 10.95
CA SER A 3 10.26 -35.59 10.28
C SER A 3 10.72 -35.27 8.86
N ASP A 4 9.99 -34.38 8.16
CA ASP A 4 10.15 -34.13 6.73
C ASP A 4 10.89 -32.81 6.39
N PHE A 5 11.37 -32.06 7.39
CA PHE A 5 11.96 -30.73 7.18
C PHE A 5 13.10 -30.71 6.13
N VAL A 6 13.99 -31.70 6.15
CA VAL A 6 15.12 -31.77 5.21
C VAL A 6 14.63 -31.98 3.77
N LYS A 7 13.59 -32.81 3.59
CA LYS A 7 12.97 -33.09 2.29
C LYS A 7 12.28 -31.83 1.77
N ASP A 8 11.44 -31.21 2.60
CA ASP A 8 10.68 -30.00 2.26
C ASP A 8 11.62 -28.85 1.90
N ARG A 9 12.64 -28.59 2.73
CA ARG A 9 13.63 -27.53 2.49
C ARG A 9 14.35 -27.72 1.15
N ARG A 10 14.74 -28.95 0.81
CA ARG A 10 15.41 -29.24 -0.47
C ARG A 10 14.49 -28.98 -1.67
N LYS A 11 13.20 -29.32 -1.55
CA LYS A 11 12.20 -29.06 -2.58
C LYS A 11 11.97 -27.56 -2.75
N VAL A 12 11.64 -26.84 -1.67
CA VAL A 12 11.45 -25.38 -1.67
C VAL A 12 12.66 -24.66 -2.27
N LYS A 13 13.88 -25.09 -1.91
CA LYS A 13 15.10 -24.51 -2.49
C LYS A 13 15.15 -24.68 -4.01
N ARG A 14 14.84 -25.88 -4.54
CA ARG A 14 14.82 -26.11 -5.99
C ARG A 14 13.75 -25.26 -6.68
N ASP A 15 12.54 -25.23 -6.13
CA ASP A 15 11.43 -24.46 -6.69
C ASP A 15 11.74 -22.95 -6.69
N TYR A 16 12.41 -22.47 -5.64
CA TYR A 16 12.92 -21.10 -5.57
C TYR A 16 14.02 -20.83 -6.59
N ASP A 17 14.98 -21.73 -6.76
CA ASP A 17 16.04 -21.59 -7.75
C ASP A 17 15.46 -21.55 -9.19
N GLU A 18 14.43 -22.36 -9.48
CA GLU A 18 13.67 -22.30 -10.74
C GLU A 18 12.88 -21.01 -10.90
N PHE A 19 12.20 -20.56 -9.84
CA PHE A 19 11.49 -19.28 -9.82
C PHE A 19 12.43 -18.12 -10.15
N LYS A 20 13.61 -18.09 -9.53
CA LYS A 20 14.66 -17.10 -9.80
C LYS A 20 15.08 -17.11 -11.28
N VAL A 21 15.24 -18.30 -11.88
CA VAL A 21 15.54 -18.41 -13.32
C VAL A 21 14.41 -17.85 -14.17
N ARG A 22 13.15 -18.13 -13.84
CA ARG A 22 11.98 -17.58 -14.57
C ARG A 22 11.94 -16.06 -14.48
N VAL A 23 12.11 -15.49 -13.28
CA VAL A 23 12.12 -14.04 -13.05
C VAL A 23 13.25 -13.37 -13.82
N ASN A 24 14.47 -13.91 -13.75
CA ASN A 24 15.63 -13.35 -14.46
C ASN A 24 15.47 -13.37 -15.99
N ARG A 25 14.62 -14.24 -16.54
CA ARG A 25 14.34 -14.31 -17.99
C ARG A 25 13.25 -13.34 -18.44
N LEU A 26 12.50 -12.72 -17.51
CA LEU A 26 11.36 -11.85 -17.87
C LEU A 26 11.76 -10.67 -18.77
N PRO A 27 12.84 -9.90 -18.51
CA PRO A 27 13.21 -8.76 -19.36
C PRO A 27 13.44 -9.17 -20.83
N ASP A 28 14.15 -10.27 -21.04
CA ASP A 28 14.40 -10.82 -22.38
C ASP A 28 13.12 -11.37 -23.03
N SER A 29 12.26 -12.04 -22.25
CA SER A 29 10.98 -12.55 -22.73
C SER A 29 10.04 -11.42 -23.17
N ILE A 30 9.95 -10.34 -22.40
CA ILE A 30 9.12 -9.16 -22.72
C ILE A 30 9.65 -8.49 -24.00
N ARG A 31 10.98 -8.34 -24.12
CA ARG A 31 11.62 -7.77 -25.32
C ARG A 31 11.31 -8.59 -26.56
N ARG A 32 11.61 -9.90 -26.55
CA ARG A 32 11.38 -10.79 -27.70
C ARG A 32 9.91 -10.84 -28.11
N ARG A 33 9.00 -10.89 -27.13
CA ARG A 33 7.56 -10.83 -27.40
C ARG A 33 7.19 -9.52 -28.09
N SER A 34 7.63 -8.41 -27.55
CA SER A 34 7.32 -7.08 -28.11
C SER A 34 7.89 -6.92 -29.51
N ASP A 35 9.11 -7.39 -29.77
CA ASP A 35 9.72 -7.36 -31.10
C ASP A 35 8.90 -8.18 -32.11
N ALA A 36 8.44 -9.37 -31.73
CA ALA A 36 7.63 -10.23 -32.59
C ALA A 36 6.26 -9.61 -32.93
N PHE A 37 5.58 -9.02 -31.95
CA PHE A 37 4.30 -8.34 -32.20
C PHE A 37 4.47 -7.06 -33.03
N ASN A 38 5.48 -6.24 -32.73
CA ASN A 38 5.79 -5.04 -33.51
C ASN A 38 6.08 -5.39 -34.97
N ALA A 39 6.91 -6.41 -35.24
CA ALA A 39 7.19 -6.86 -36.60
C ALA A 39 5.92 -7.33 -37.34
N ARG A 40 5.02 -8.03 -36.64
CA ARG A 40 3.72 -8.44 -37.21
C ARG A 40 2.86 -7.23 -37.58
N GLU A 41 2.85 -6.19 -36.76
CA GLU A 41 2.05 -4.99 -36.99
C GLU A 41 2.61 -4.12 -38.12
N GLU A 42 3.94 -3.97 -38.18
CA GLU A 42 4.64 -3.34 -39.29
C GLU A 42 4.32 -4.03 -40.63
N MET A 43 4.34 -5.37 -40.66
CA MET A 43 3.96 -6.12 -41.87
C MET A 43 2.51 -5.89 -42.29
N LYS A 44 1.57 -5.78 -41.34
CA LYS A 44 0.16 -5.47 -41.65
C LYS A 44 0.00 -4.07 -42.24
N ILE A 45 0.70 -3.08 -41.68
CA ILE A 45 0.68 -1.70 -42.17
C ILE A 45 1.24 -1.64 -43.60
N LEU A 46 2.38 -2.29 -43.85
CA LEU A 46 2.99 -2.36 -45.18
C LEU A 46 2.07 -3.00 -46.23
N ARG A 47 1.34 -4.07 -45.86
CA ARG A 47 0.33 -4.68 -46.75
C ARG A 47 -0.81 -3.72 -47.07
N LYS A 48 -1.36 -3.03 -46.06
CA LYS A 48 -2.44 -2.04 -46.27
C LYS A 48 -2.00 -0.88 -47.16
N ILE A 49 -0.77 -0.37 -46.98
CA ILE A 49 -0.22 0.70 -47.83
C ILE A 49 -0.09 0.25 -49.28
N LYS A 50 0.37 -0.99 -49.50
CA LYS A 50 0.49 -1.58 -50.84
C LYS A 50 -0.88 -1.78 -51.52
N GLU A 51 -1.91 -2.13 -50.75
CA GLU A 51 -3.29 -2.32 -51.25
C GLU A 51 -4.02 -0.99 -51.53
N SER A 52 -3.66 0.10 -50.85
CA SER A 52 -4.36 1.40 -50.95
C SER A 52 -3.77 2.39 -51.97
N GLY A 53 -2.82 1.96 -52.80
CA GLY A 53 -2.41 2.73 -53.98
C GLY A 53 -1.51 3.95 -53.72
N GLY A 54 -0.72 3.96 -52.63
CA GLY A 54 0.49 4.80 -52.56
C GLY A 54 0.31 6.28 -52.18
N GLY A 55 -0.52 6.58 -51.19
CA GLY A 55 -0.44 7.86 -50.46
C GLY A 55 0.71 7.84 -49.44
N PHE A 56 1.75 8.66 -49.65
CA PHE A 56 2.93 8.81 -48.79
C PHE A 56 2.62 9.57 -47.49
N GLU A 57 1.84 8.97 -46.59
CA GLU A 57 2.05 9.22 -45.17
C GLU A 57 2.62 7.94 -44.56
N ALA A 58 3.91 7.97 -44.24
CA ALA A 58 4.55 6.89 -43.50
C ALA A 58 3.86 6.80 -42.13
N ILE A 59 2.87 5.92 -42.01
CA ILE A 59 2.27 5.57 -40.73
C ILE A 59 3.42 5.04 -39.87
N LYS A 60 3.92 5.89 -38.97
CA LYS A 60 5.01 5.54 -38.07
C LYS A 60 4.48 4.49 -37.11
N ALA A 61 4.84 3.22 -37.35
CA ALA A 61 4.60 2.16 -36.38
C ALA A 61 5.43 2.45 -35.13
N TRP A 62 4.76 2.71 -34.01
CA TRP A 62 5.44 2.87 -32.74
C TRP A 62 5.88 1.50 -32.23
N LYS A 63 7.09 1.43 -31.66
CA LYS A 63 7.61 0.21 -31.04
C LYS A 63 6.99 0.02 -29.67
N ALA A 64 5.78 -0.53 -29.65
CA ALA A 64 5.02 -0.75 -28.43
C ALA A 64 5.66 -1.84 -27.54
N THR A 65 5.40 -1.74 -26.23
CA THR A 65 5.64 -2.85 -25.31
C THR A 65 4.37 -3.68 -25.21
N TRP A 66 4.48 -4.97 -25.49
CA TRP A 66 3.30 -5.85 -25.63
C TRP A 66 3.11 -6.75 -24.41
N MET A 67 1.85 -6.95 -24.05
CA MET A 67 1.40 -7.91 -23.05
C MET A 67 1.30 -9.32 -23.65
N ALA A 68 1.12 -10.33 -22.79
CA ALA A 68 1.05 -11.73 -23.22
C ALA A 68 -0.24 -12.04 -24.01
N ASP A 69 -1.32 -11.31 -23.73
CA ASP A 69 -2.62 -11.40 -24.38
C ASP A 69 -2.68 -10.66 -25.74
N GLY A 70 -1.58 -10.01 -26.16
CA GLY A 70 -1.52 -9.23 -27.38
C GLY A 70 -2.12 -7.82 -27.26
N THR A 71 -2.34 -7.31 -26.05
CA THR A 71 -2.65 -5.90 -25.83
C THR A 71 -1.38 -5.06 -25.63
N TYR A 72 -1.49 -3.74 -25.76
CA TYR A 72 -0.41 -2.82 -25.41
C TYR A 72 -0.29 -2.69 -23.89
N TRP A 73 0.95 -2.59 -23.40
CA TRP A 73 1.18 -2.19 -22.01
C TRP A 73 0.69 -0.74 -21.81
N PRO A 74 -0.23 -0.46 -20.87
CA PRO A 74 -0.78 0.88 -20.68
C PRO A 74 0.23 1.86 -20.07
N GLY A 75 1.26 1.36 -19.39
CA GLY A 75 2.26 2.19 -18.73
C GLY A 75 3.42 2.59 -19.65
N THR A 76 4.58 2.87 -19.04
CA THR A 76 5.79 3.23 -19.77
C THR A 76 6.31 2.09 -20.64
N TRP A 77 6.54 2.37 -21.93
CA TRP A 77 7.15 1.43 -22.86
C TRP A 77 8.67 1.41 -22.77
N ILE A 78 9.28 0.31 -23.20
CA ILE A 78 10.75 0.16 -23.34
C ILE A 78 11.31 1.25 -24.26
N VAL A 79 10.63 1.48 -25.39
CA VAL A 79 10.87 2.62 -26.28
C VAL A 79 9.74 3.61 -26.04
N PRO A 80 10.02 4.80 -25.47
CA PRO A 80 8.98 5.78 -25.16
C PRO A 80 8.14 6.16 -26.38
N GLY A 81 6.82 6.15 -26.22
CA GLY A 81 5.85 6.62 -27.20
C GLY A 81 4.95 7.71 -26.62
N PRO A 82 4.08 8.32 -27.43
CA PRO A 82 3.00 9.19 -26.95
C PRO A 82 2.17 8.46 -25.89
N ASP A 83 1.84 9.10 -24.76
CA ASP A 83 1.09 8.50 -23.64
C ASP A 83 1.74 7.27 -22.98
N HIS A 84 3.01 6.96 -23.31
CA HIS A 84 3.72 5.76 -22.82
C HIS A 84 5.19 6.05 -22.45
N SER A 85 5.46 7.25 -21.92
CA SER A 85 6.77 7.66 -21.41
C SER A 85 6.85 7.55 -19.88
N ARG A 86 8.00 7.89 -19.27
CA ARG A 86 8.16 7.87 -17.79
C ARG A 86 7.37 8.97 -17.08
N GLY A 87 7.04 10.06 -17.78
CA GLY A 87 6.32 11.22 -17.27
C GLY A 87 4.96 11.44 -17.95
N ASP A 88 4.55 10.51 -18.80
CA ASP A 88 3.28 10.57 -19.54
C ASP A 88 2.77 9.13 -19.71
N HIS A 89 1.87 8.72 -18.83
CA HIS A 89 1.22 7.41 -18.90
C HIS A 89 -0.04 7.39 -18.03
N ALA A 90 -1.01 6.57 -18.43
CA ALA A 90 -2.22 6.32 -17.64
C ALA A 90 -1.90 5.67 -16.29
N SER A 91 -2.84 5.77 -15.35
CA SER A 91 -2.81 4.96 -14.13
C SER A 91 -3.11 3.50 -14.43
N ILE A 92 -2.58 2.60 -13.60
CA ILE A 92 -2.80 1.16 -13.65
C ILE A 92 -3.12 0.72 -12.23
N LEU A 93 -4.24 0.01 -12.06
CA LEU A 93 -4.59 -0.64 -10.81
C LEU A 93 -4.96 -2.08 -11.13
N GLN A 94 -4.25 -3.02 -10.53
CA GLN A 94 -4.47 -4.44 -10.77
C GLN A 94 -4.50 -5.19 -9.44
N VAL A 95 -5.61 -5.86 -9.15
CA VAL A 95 -5.73 -6.80 -8.04
C VAL A 95 -5.04 -8.10 -8.47
N MET A 96 -3.88 -8.39 -7.90
CA MET A 96 -3.06 -9.56 -8.19
C MET A 96 -3.50 -10.78 -7.38
N LEU A 97 -3.93 -10.55 -6.13
CA LEU A 97 -4.56 -11.53 -5.25
C LEU A 97 -5.80 -10.87 -4.65
N GLU A 98 -6.95 -11.52 -4.78
CA GLU A 98 -8.23 -11.03 -4.26
C GLU A 98 -8.27 -11.04 -2.72
N PRO A 99 -9.17 -10.27 -2.10
CA PRO A 99 -9.43 -10.38 -0.67
C PRO A 99 -9.72 -11.84 -0.28
N PRO A 100 -9.06 -12.39 0.75
CA PRO A 100 -9.31 -13.74 1.17
C PRO A 100 -10.75 -13.89 1.69
N PRO A 101 -11.40 -15.05 1.49
CA PRO A 101 -12.73 -15.30 2.02
C PRO A 101 -12.72 -15.29 3.55
N SER A 102 -13.88 -15.12 4.18
CA SER A 102 -14.01 -15.02 5.64
C SER A 102 -13.64 -16.30 6.39
N SER A 103 -14.09 -17.45 5.87
CA SER A 103 -13.79 -18.75 6.44
C SER A 103 -12.39 -19.23 6.01
N PRO A 104 -11.60 -19.82 6.94
CA PRO A 104 -10.34 -20.48 6.60
C PRO A 104 -10.51 -21.44 5.42
N LEU A 105 -9.57 -21.39 4.47
CA LEU A 105 -9.48 -22.39 3.41
C LEU A 105 -8.37 -23.34 3.82
N LEU A 106 -8.72 -24.54 4.24
CA LEU A 106 -7.72 -25.53 4.63
C LEU A 106 -7.13 -26.18 3.38
N GLY A 107 -5.81 -26.35 3.36
CA GLY A 107 -5.13 -27.11 2.31
C GLY A 107 -5.70 -28.53 2.22
N MET A 108 -5.95 -28.97 1.01
CA MET A 108 -6.38 -30.34 0.72
C MET A 108 -5.15 -31.24 0.51
N PRO A 109 -5.26 -32.55 0.74
CA PRO A 109 -4.22 -33.48 0.35
C PRO A 109 -4.06 -33.41 -1.17
N ASP A 110 -2.88 -33.03 -1.61
CA ASP A 110 -2.50 -33.07 -3.01
C ASP A 110 -1.32 -34.05 -3.12
N ASP A 111 -1.57 -35.18 -3.80
CA ASP A 111 -0.59 -36.24 -4.04
C ASP A 111 0.60 -35.76 -4.89
N GLU A 112 0.46 -34.66 -5.63
CA GLU A 112 1.56 -33.98 -6.33
C GLU A 112 2.32 -33.00 -5.41
N SER A 113 1.67 -32.48 -4.38
CA SER A 113 2.28 -31.57 -3.40
C SER A 113 3.17 -32.35 -2.43
N THR A 114 4.45 -31.99 -2.38
CA THR A 114 5.39 -32.66 -1.48
C THR A 114 5.35 -32.10 -0.06
N ILE A 115 4.74 -30.93 0.12
CA ILE A 115 4.58 -30.23 1.40
C ILE A 115 3.15 -30.43 1.87
N ASP A 116 2.98 -30.99 3.06
CA ASP A 116 1.67 -31.21 3.65
C ASP A 116 1.06 -29.90 4.16
N PHE A 117 0.04 -29.42 3.45
CA PHE A 117 -0.78 -28.27 3.84
C PHE A 117 -2.10 -28.67 4.51
N ASN A 118 -2.28 -29.95 4.87
CA ASN A 118 -3.48 -30.38 5.58
C ASN A 118 -3.62 -29.60 6.90
N ASN A 119 -4.82 -29.09 7.15
CA ASN A 119 -5.14 -28.24 8.31
C ASN A 119 -4.36 -26.91 8.38
N VAL A 120 -3.68 -26.51 7.29
CA VAL A 120 -3.08 -25.18 7.17
C VAL A 120 -4.06 -24.29 6.43
N ASP A 121 -4.33 -23.10 6.97
CA ASP A 121 -5.08 -22.07 6.26
C ASP A 121 -4.20 -21.53 5.12
N ILE A 122 -4.61 -21.79 3.88
CA ILE A 122 -3.87 -21.44 2.65
C ILE A 122 -4.32 -20.11 2.04
N ARG A 123 -5.19 -19.36 2.73
CA ARG A 123 -5.58 -18.02 2.28
C ARG A 123 -4.36 -17.09 2.21
N LEU A 124 -4.27 -16.33 1.13
CA LEU A 124 -3.23 -15.32 0.94
C LEU A 124 -3.80 -13.92 1.18
N PRO A 125 -3.00 -12.98 1.70
CA PRO A 125 -3.39 -11.58 1.77
C PRO A 125 -3.64 -10.99 0.39
N MET A 126 -4.57 -10.04 0.32
CA MET A 126 -4.81 -9.26 -0.90
C MET A 126 -3.52 -8.55 -1.34
N LEU A 127 -3.23 -8.60 -2.65
CA LEU A 127 -2.09 -7.92 -3.26
C LEU A 127 -2.58 -7.06 -4.41
N VAL A 128 -2.29 -5.77 -4.36
CA VAL A 128 -2.72 -4.80 -5.38
C VAL A 128 -1.49 -4.10 -5.95
N TYR A 129 -1.35 -4.14 -7.27
CA TYR A 129 -0.36 -3.37 -8.02
C TYR A 129 -0.97 -2.01 -8.40
N VAL A 130 -0.25 -0.93 -8.08
CA VAL A 130 -0.67 0.44 -8.37
C VAL A 130 0.45 1.19 -9.08
N SER A 131 0.12 1.76 -10.24
CA SER A 131 0.90 2.78 -10.93
C SER A 131 0.00 4.01 -11.09
N ARG A 132 0.36 5.13 -10.46
CA ARG A 132 -0.39 6.38 -10.60
C ARG A 132 -0.24 6.99 -11.99
N GLU A 133 -1.20 7.82 -12.38
CA GLU A 133 -1.13 8.57 -13.64
C GLU A 133 -0.02 9.62 -13.59
N LYS A 134 0.60 9.88 -14.74
CA LYS A 134 1.52 11.01 -14.91
C LYS A 134 1.24 11.69 -16.23
N ARG A 135 1.31 13.02 -16.26
CA ARG A 135 1.15 13.83 -17.45
C ARG A 135 2.21 14.93 -17.51
N PRO A 136 2.67 15.33 -18.71
CA PRO A 136 3.57 16.47 -18.86
C PRO A 136 2.95 17.73 -18.25
N GLY A 137 3.74 18.52 -17.52
CA GLY A 137 3.28 19.74 -16.84
C GLY A 137 2.79 19.53 -15.40
N TYR A 138 2.64 18.27 -14.95
CA TYR A 138 2.26 17.92 -13.58
C TYR A 138 3.47 17.50 -12.76
N ASP A 139 3.75 18.20 -11.65
CA ASP A 139 4.74 17.70 -10.69
C ASP A 139 4.17 16.47 -9.97
N HIS A 140 5.00 15.43 -9.91
CA HIS A 140 4.61 14.16 -9.32
C HIS A 140 5.25 13.94 -7.95
N ASN A 141 6.07 14.84 -7.39
CA ASN A 141 6.54 14.72 -5.99
C ASN A 141 7.27 13.40 -5.66
N LYS A 142 7.95 12.81 -6.65
CA LYS A 142 8.79 11.58 -6.52
C LYS A 142 8.16 10.48 -5.62
N LYS A 143 8.84 10.11 -4.51
CA LYS A 143 8.41 9.07 -3.55
C LYS A 143 7.18 9.50 -2.76
N ALA A 144 7.14 10.76 -2.31
CA ALA A 144 6.03 11.27 -1.52
C ALA A 144 4.69 11.20 -2.27
N GLY A 145 4.65 11.65 -3.52
CA GLY A 145 3.43 11.56 -4.33
C GLY A 145 3.01 10.11 -4.63
N ALA A 146 3.96 9.17 -4.69
CA ALA A 146 3.63 7.75 -4.83
C ALA A 146 3.01 7.19 -3.54
N MET A 147 3.58 7.53 -2.38
CA MET A 147 3.05 7.10 -1.08
C MET A 147 1.67 7.73 -0.78
N ASN A 148 1.47 9.00 -1.12
CA ASN A 148 0.17 9.67 -0.95
C ASN A 148 -0.92 9.04 -1.84
N ALA A 149 -0.60 8.71 -3.10
CA ALA A 149 -1.51 7.97 -3.97
C ALA A 149 -1.87 6.59 -3.39
N LEU A 150 -0.91 5.86 -2.80
CA LEU A 150 -1.16 4.59 -2.12
C LEU A 150 -2.04 4.75 -0.88
N VAL A 151 -1.87 5.82 -0.10
CA VAL A 151 -2.74 6.12 1.06
C VAL A 151 -4.19 6.31 0.61
N ARG A 152 -4.43 7.03 -0.49
CA ARG A 152 -5.78 7.23 -1.05
C ARG A 152 -6.37 5.95 -1.63
N ALA A 153 -5.63 5.25 -2.50
CA ALA A 153 -6.09 4.00 -3.08
C ALA A 153 -6.41 2.94 -2.01
N SER A 154 -5.54 2.80 -1.00
CA SER A 154 -5.78 1.84 0.09
C SER A 154 -6.99 2.21 0.95
N ALA A 155 -7.33 3.49 1.10
CA ALA A 155 -8.52 3.93 1.82
C ALA A 155 -9.80 3.46 1.12
N VAL A 156 -9.82 3.50 -0.22
CA VAL A 156 -10.94 3.04 -1.04
C VAL A 156 -11.00 1.50 -1.10
N LEU A 157 -9.86 0.82 -1.17
CA LEU A 157 -9.82 -0.63 -1.40
C LEU A 157 -10.02 -1.48 -0.13
N SER A 158 -9.27 -1.18 0.95
CA SER A 158 -9.28 -2.01 2.17
C SER A 158 -9.49 -1.22 3.45
N ASN A 159 -9.27 0.09 3.41
CA ASN A 159 -9.38 1.03 4.52
C ASN A 159 -8.68 0.60 5.83
N GLY A 160 -7.56 -0.12 5.72
CA GLY A 160 -6.85 -0.61 6.91
C GLY A 160 -6.38 0.55 7.82
N PRO A 161 -6.65 0.53 9.13
CA PRO A 161 -6.42 1.69 10.03
C PRO A 161 -4.94 1.97 10.32
N PHE A 162 -4.07 1.00 10.05
CA PHE A 162 -2.62 1.14 10.19
C PHE A 162 -1.94 0.88 8.85
N ILE A 163 -0.88 1.64 8.56
CA ILE A 163 -0.12 1.57 7.31
C ILE A 163 1.35 1.35 7.65
N LEU A 164 1.92 0.22 7.21
CA LEU A 164 3.36 -0.01 7.28
C LEU A 164 4.01 0.38 5.95
N ASN A 165 5.01 1.25 5.99
CA ASN A 165 5.80 1.56 4.81
C ASN A 165 7.13 0.80 4.79
N LEU A 166 7.55 0.35 3.60
CA LEU A 166 8.83 -0.35 3.39
C LEU A 166 9.45 0.07 2.06
N ASP A 167 10.77 0.24 2.06
CA ASP A 167 11.57 0.41 0.84
C ASP A 167 11.93 -0.94 0.21
N CYS A 168 12.27 -0.93 -1.07
CA CYS A 168 12.47 -2.15 -1.87
C CYS A 168 13.74 -2.95 -1.51
N ASP A 169 14.64 -2.36 -0.74
CA ASP A 169 15.86 -2.96 -0.19
C ASP A 169 15.67 -3.43 1.27
N HIS A 170 14.48 -3.25 1.85
CA HIS A 170 14.14 -3.68 3.20
C HIS A 170 13.09 -4.81 3.17
N TYR A 171 13.21 -5.76 4.09
CA TYR A 171 12.26 -6.85 4.26
C TYR A 171 11.97 -7.10 5.74
N ILE A 172 10.84 -7.74 6.03
CA ILE A 172 10.47 -8.10 7.39
C ILE A 172 11.30 -9.32 7.81
N TYR A 173 12.25 -9.10 8.72
CA TYR A 173 13.13 -10.15 9.24
C TYR A 173 12.44 -11.05 10.27
N ASN A 174 11.67 -10.45 11.20
CA ASN A 174 10.92 -11.17 12.23
C ASN A 174 9.42 -11.14 11.92
N THR A 175 8.78 -12.31 11.83
CA THR A 175 7.33 -12.43 11.59
C THR A 175 6.48 -11.86 12.72
N GLU A 176 7.06 -11.64 13.91
CA GLU A 176 6.36 -11.03 15.04
C GLU A 176 6.38 -9.50 15.02
N ALA A 177 7.18 -8.85 14.15
CA ALA A 177 7.34 -7.40 14.15
C ALA A 177 6.02 -6.63 14.00
N ILE A 178 5.12 -7.12 13.13
CA ILE A 178 3.79 -6.51 12.97
C ILE A 178 2.98 -6.67 14.26
N ARG A 179 3.03 -7.84 14.89
CA ARG A 179 2.33 -8.12 16.16
C ARG A 179 2.85 -7.22 17.28
N GLU A 180 4.17 -7.04 17.38
CA GLU A 180 4.80 -6.14 18.34
C GLU A 180 4.36 -4.69 18.14
N GLY A 181 4.34 -4.19 16.89
CA GLY A 181 3.83 -2.86 16.59
C GLY A 181 2.35 -2.70 16.97
N MET A 182 1.54 -3.73 16.74
CA MET A 182 0.14 -3.73 17.16
C MET A 182 -0.04 -3.72 18.68
N CYS A 183 0.87 -4.31 19.46
CA CYS A 183 0.81 -4.24 20.91
C CYS A 183 0.83 -2.77 21.37
N PHE A 184 1.78 -1.96 20.90
CA PHE A 184 1.82 -0.54 21.25
C PHE A 184 0.60 0.24 20.76
N MET A 185 0.16 0.02 19.51
CA MET A 185 -1.01 0.72 18.95
C MET A 185 -2.33 0.41 19.68
N MET A 186 -2.42 -0.75 20.33
CA MET A 186 -3.62 -1.27 20.99
C MET A 186 -3.55 -1.24 22.52
N ASP A 187 -2.42 -0.84 23.11
CA ASP A 187 -2.26 -0.73 24.55
C ASP A 187 -2.95 0.52 25.11
N GLN A 188 -3.02 0.63 26.44
CA GLN A 188 -3.45 1.84 27.12
C GLN A 188 -2.58 3.04 26.71
N GLY A 189 -3.20 4.09 26.16
CA GLY A 189 -2.49 5.26 25.62
C GLY A 189 -2.09 5.10 24.16
N GLY A 190 -2.29 3.92 23.55
CA GLY A 190 -2.02 3.66 22.14
C GLY A 190 -2.82 4.55 21.18
N GLU A 191 -3.97 5.08 21.62
CA GLU A 191 -4.77 6.07 20.88
C GLU A 191 -4.02 7.38 20.60
N SER A 192 -3.01 7.71 21.40
CA SER A 192 -2.16 8.90 21.24
C SER A 192 -0.95 8.67 20.32
N ILE A 193 -0.70 7.42 19.91
CA ILE A 193 0.43 7.07 19.04
C ILE A 193 0.07 7.35 17.59
N CYS A 194 0.84 8.23 16.95
CA CYS A 194 0.72 8.53 15.52
C CYS A 194 1.45 7.51 14.64
N TYR A 195 2.62 7.03 15.07
CA TYR A 195 3.37 5.97 14.40
C TYR A 195 4.36 5.27 15.32
N ILE A 196 4.85 4.10 14.87
CA ILE A 196 5.93 3.35 15.51
C ILE A 196 7.06 3.19 14.50
N GLN A 197 8.23 3.75 14.82
CA GLN A 197 9.42 3.63 14.00
C GLN A 197 10.25 2.41 14.41
N PHE A 198 10.38 1.43 13.52
CA PHE A 198 11.28 0.30 13.72
C PHE A 198 12.73 0.70 13.40
N PRO A 199 13.73 0.20 14.15
CA PRO A 199 15.13 0.46 13.85
C PRO A 199 15.55 -0.26 12.56
N GLN A 200 16.21 0.45 11.65
CA GLN A 200 16.74 -0.14 10.42
C GLN A 200 18.06 -0.87 10.72
N ARG A 201 18.17 -2.12 10.23
CA ARG A 201 19.39 -2.94 10.37
C ARG A 201 19.83 -3.42 9.00
N PHE A 202 21.11 -3.25 8.70
CA PHE A 202 21.68 -3.63 7.41
C PHE A 202 22.49 -4.92 7.55
N GLU A 203 22.34 -5.80 6.55
CA GLU A 203 23.09 -7.04 6.46
C GLU A 203 24.37 -6.85 5.64
N GLY A 204 25.34 -7.76 5.82
CA GLY A 204 26.58 -7.77 5.04
C GLY A 204 27.57 -6.66 5.41
N ILE A 205 27.48 -6.11 6.64
CA ILE A 205 28.45 -5.12 7.13
C ILE A 205 29.77 -5.83 7.45
N ASP A 206 30.87 -5.19 7.06
CA ASP A 206 32.23 -5.66 7.37
C ASP A 206 32.44 -5.78 8.88
N PRO A 207 33.11 -6.83 9.40
CA PRO A 207 33.32 -7.01 10.84
C PRO A 207 34.05 -5.85 11.53
N SER A 208 34.87 -5.07 10.80
CA SER A 208 35.54 -3.88 11.36
C SER A 208 34.65 -2.64 11.37
N ASP A 209 33.51 -2.68 10.68
CA ASP A 209 32.55 -1.59 10.48
C ASP A 209 33.20 -0.21 10.33
N ARG A 210 34.25 -0.14 9.51
CA ARG A 210 35.04 1.08 9.33
C ARG A 210 34.21 2.28 8.84
N TYR A 211 33.09 2.02 8.16
CA TYR A 211 32.19 3.04 7.65
C TYR A 211 31.02 3.36 8.59
N ALA A 212 30.96 2.72 9.77
CA ALA A 212 29.88 2.88 10.76
C ALA A 212 28.47 2.63 10.20
N ASN A 213 28.34 1.67 9.28
CA ASN A 213 27.09 1.39 8.58
C ASN A 213 26.02 0.75 9.47
N HIS A 214 26.37 0.23 10.65
CA HIS A 214 25.36 -0.22 11.61
C HIS A 214 24.52 0.94 12.16
N ASN A 215 25.00 2.18 12.07
CA ASN A 215 24.31 3.38 12.54
C ASN A 215 23.81 3.28 14.00
N THR A 216 24.53 2.55 14.86
CA THR A 216 24.10 2.26 16.24
C THR A 216 23.94 3.52 17.09
N VAL A 217 24.80 4.52 16.92
CA VAL A 217 24.68 5.80 17.66
C VAL A 217 23.35 6.48 17.35
N PHE A 218 22.91 6.44 16.09
CA PHE A 218 21.66 7.06 15.66
C PHE A 218 20.45 6.26 16.16
N PHE A 219 20.40 4.96 15.89
CA PHE A 219 19.23 4.13 16.21
C PHE A 219 19.15 3.69 17.68
N ASP A 220 20.28 3.36 18.30
CA ASP A 220 20.31 2.83 19.67
C ASP A 220 20.63 3.89 20.74
N GLY A 221 21.22 5.01 20.33
CA GLY A 221 21.46 6.17 21.20
C GLY A 221 20.38 7.23 21.03
N ASN A 222 20.48 8.01 19.95
CA ASN A 222 19.69 9.23 19.76
C ASN A 222 18.18 8.95 19.68
N MET A 223 17.75 7.99 18.85
CA MET A 223 16.33 7.69 18.67
C MET A 223 15.68 7.14 19.94
N ARG A 224 16.41 6.31 20.70
CA ARG A 224 15.93 5.82 22.01
C ARG A 224 15.84 6.93 23.06
N ALA A 225 16.75 7.89 23.03
CA ALA A 225 16.69 9.04 23.94
C ALA A 225 15.48 9.94 23.65
N LEU A 226 15.15 10.16 22.38
CA LEU A 226 13.97 10.93 21.96
C LEU A 226 12.65 10.24 22.32
N ASP A 227 12.64 8.91 22.36
CA ASP A 227 11.49 8.11 22.79
C ASP A 227 11.05 8.43 24.24
N GLY A 228 11.99 8.81 25.11
CA GLY A 228 11.69 9.25 26.47
C GLY A 228 11.06 10.65 26.57
N VAL A 229 10.95 11.40 25.48
CA VAL A 229 10.40 12.76 25.45
C VAL A 229 9.12 12.83 24.62
N GLN A 230 9.20 12.52 23.32
CA GLN A 230 8.08 12.66 22.38
C GLN A 230 8.01 11.52 21.35
N GLY A 231 9.06 10.71 21.23
CA GLY A 231 9.18 9.66 20.21
C GLY A 231 10.34 9.90 19.24
N PRO A 232 10.77 8.86 18.51
CA PRO A 232 11.76 8.98 17.44
C PRO A 232 11.20 9.78 16.26
N MET A 233 12.10 10.21 15.37
CA MET A 233 11.72 10.84 14.10
C MET A 233 11.42 9.79 13.03
N TYR A 234 10.59 10.12 12.03
CA TYR A 234 10.39 9.26 10.88
C TYR A 234 11.64 9.26 9.98
N VAL A 235 12.09 8.06 9.57
CA VAL A 235 13.34 7.89 8.80
C VAL A 235 13.16 7.23 7.43
N GLY A 236 11.94 7.25 6.88
CA GLY A 236 11.67 6.93 5.48
C GLY A 236 11.23 5.49 5.16
N THR A 237 11.42 4.53 6.06
CA THR A 237 11.04 3.10 5.91
C THR A 237 10.87 2.45 7.27
N GLY A 238 10.14 1.34 7.33
CA GLY A 238 9.94 0.55 8.53
C GLY A 238 9.14 1.30 9.60
N CYS A 239 8.12 2.06 9.19
CA CYS A 239 7.29 2.84 10.09
C CYS A 239 5.82 2.40 9.98
N LEU A 240 5.23 2.02 11.12
CA LEU A 240 3.82 1.67 11.22
C LEU A 240 3.02 2.89 11.63
N PHE A 241 2.34 3.52 10.68
CA PHE A 241 1.53 4.71 10.88
C PHE A 241 0.09 4.39 11.26
N ARG A 242 -0.52 5.25 12.08
CA ARG A 242 -1.96 5.38 12.21
C ARG A 242 -2.49 6.19 11.02
N ARG A 243 -3.37 5.60 10.21
CA ARG A 243 -3.95 6.23 8.99
C ARG A 243 -4.58 7.59 9.30
N PHE A 244 -5.32 7.65 10.41
CA PHE A 244 -6.01 8.85 10.82
C PHE A 244 -5.05 10.03 11.13
N ALA A 245 -3.89 9.73 11.71
CA ALA A 245 -2.85 10.73 11.94
C ALA A 245 -2.22 11.21 10.61
N LEU A 246 -2.08 10.33 9.60
CA LEU A 246 -1.59 10.71 8.27
C LEU A 246 -2.52 11.68 7.53
N TYR A 247 -3.81 11.67 7.87
CA TYR A 247 -4.79 12.64 7.38
C TYR A 247 -4.67 14.00 8.08
N GLY A 248 -3.80 14.12 9.09
CA GLY A 248 -3.55 15.33 9.86
C GLY A 248 -4.61 15.61 10.92
N PHE A 249 -5.26 14.56 11.44
CA PHE A 249 -6.14 14.68 12.60
C PHE A 249 -5.35 14.48 13.88
N ASP A 250 -5.70 15.25 14.90
CA ASP A 250 -5.13 15.14 16.24
C ASP A 250 -5.62 13.85 16.93
N PRO A 251 -4.85 13.32 17.89
CA PRO A 251 -5.32 12.20 18.71
C PRO A 251 -6.57 12.60 19.50
N PRO A 252 -7.39 11.63 19.95
CA PRO A 252 -8.53 11.90 20.82
C PRO A 252 -8.09 12.73 22.04
N ILE A 253 -8.74 13.87 22.27
CA ILE A 253 -8.41 14.76 23.38
C ILE A 253 -8.76 14.05 24.68
N GLU A 254 -7.77 13.80 25.54
CA GLU A 254 -8.05 13.58 26.95
C GLU A 254 -8.66 14.87 27.49
N THR A 255 -9.94 14.84 27.88
CA THR A 255 -10.57 15.94 28.63
C THR A 255 -9.74 16.17 29.89
N ARG A 256 -8.79 17.11 29.84
CA ARG A 256 -8.32 17.82 31.01
C ARG A 256 -9.48 18.67 31.47
N ASP A 257 -10.21 18.19 32.48
CA ASP A 257 -11.19 18.90 33.30
C ASP A 257 -11.47 20.34 32.85
N ILE A 258 -12.26 20.51 31.78
CA ILE A 258 -13.02 21.74 31.62
C ILE A 258 -14.16 21.59 32.62
N ARG A 259 -13.95 22.13 33.82
CA ARG A 259 -15.02 22.38 34.78
C ARG A 259 -15.99 23.35 34.12
N GLU A 260 -16.98 22.85 33.40
CA GLU A 260 -18.18 23.60 33.07
C GLU A 260 -19.37 22.64 32.91
N ASP A 261 -20.21 22.70 33.94
CA ASP A 261 -21.64 22.41 34.01
C ASP A 261 -22.16 21.02 33.62
N ALA A 262 -22.42 20.26 34.70
CA ALA A 262 -23.31 19.11 34.73
C ALA A 262 -24.71 19.47 34.22
N ASN A 263 -25.08 18.97 33.04
CA ASN A 263 -26.30 18.15 32.85
C ASN A 263 -26.37 17.58 31.42
N SER A 264 -25.86 16.37 31.21
CA SER A 264 -26.47 15.43 30.25
C SER A 264 -25.89 14.04 30.49
N GLU A 265 -26.72 13.16 31.04
CA GLU A 265 -26.53 11.72 30.86
C GLU A 265 -26.65 11.40 29.37
N SER A 266 -25.70 10.66 28.80
CA SER A 266 -25.92 9.44 28.00
C SER A 266 -24.82 9.18 26.97
N GLU A 267 -24.41 7.91 26.97
CA GLU A 267 -23.84 7.13 25.87
C GLU A 267 -22.46 7.50 25.32
N VAL A 268 -21.57 6.50 25.37
CA VAL A 268 -20.30 6.42 24.66
C VAL A 268 -20.63 6.23 23.17
N GLU A 269 -21.23 7.26 22.58
CA GLU A 269 -21.63 7.26 21.18
C GLU A 269 -20.34 7.28 20.34
N ALA A 270 -20.24 6.34 19.40
CA ALA A 270 -19.32 6.49 18.29
C ALA A 270 -19.46 7.92 17.77
N LEU A 271 -18.36 8.65 17.62
CA LEU A 271 -18.36 9.97 16.98
C LEU A 271 -19.01 9.78 15.60
N LYS A 272 -20.31 10.11 15.50
CA LYS A 272 -21.07 9.99 14.25
C LYS A 272 -20.30 10.79 13.19
N SER A 273 -20.19 10.24 11.99
CA SER A 273 -19.58 10.85 10.80
C SER A 273 -19.92 12.34 10.67
N ASP A 274 -21.15 12.70 11.03
CA ASP A 274 -21.69 14.05 10.94
C ASP A 274 -21.04 15.04 11.91
N LYS A 275 -20.62 14.64 13.12
CA LYS A 275 -19.90 15.54 14.03
C LYS A 275 -18.48 15.82 13.52
N PHE A 276 -17.78 14.78 13.07
CA PHE A 276 -16.40 14.84 12.61
C PHE A 276 -16.22 15.66 11.33
N ILE A 277 -17.16 15.50 10.38
CA ILE A 277 -17.22 16.29 9.15
C ILE A 277 -17.86 17.67 9.39
N SER A 278 -18.73 17.87 10.40
CA SER A 278 -19.26 19.21 10.71
C SER A 278 -18.23 20.14 11.35
N GLU A 279 -17.27 19.59 12.12
CA GLU A 279 -16.15 20.39 12.68
C GLU A 279 -15.16 20.82 11.59
N LEU A 280 -15.01 20.01 10.54
CA LEU A 280 -14.27 20.40 9.36
C LEU A 280 -15.18 21.24 8.46
N ASP A 281 -14.94 22.55 8.36
CA ASP A 281 -15.70 23.43 7.46
C ASP A 281 -15.94 22.72 6.11
N SER A 282 -17.22 22.47 5.80
CA SER A 282 -17.65 21.74 4.60
C SER A 282 -17.05 22.30 3.30
N SER A 283 -16.64 23.57 3.29
CA SER A 283 -15.94 24.21 2.16
C SER A 283 -14.45 23.86 2.06
N LEU A 284 -13.83 23.38 3.15
CA LEU A 284 -12.44 22.95 3.24
C LEU A 284 -12.25 21.46 3.00
N VAL A 285 -13.29 20.63 3.20
CA VAL A 285 -13.23 19.18 3.01
C VAL A 285 -12.79 18.80 1.58
N PRO A 286 -13.40 19.34 0.49
CA PRO A 286 -12.95 19.07 -0.87
C PRO A 286 -11.53 19.55 -1.16
N LYS A 287 -11.10 20.65 -0.53
CA LYS A 287 -9.73 21.15 -0.66
C LYS A 287 -8.75 20.19 0.01
N ARG A 288 -9.06 19.67 1.20
CA ARG A 288 -8.13 18.81 1.94
C ARG A 288 -8.06 17.39 1.39
N PHE A 289 -9.20 16.79 1.05
CA PHE A 289 -9.29 15.36 0.72
C PHE A 289 -9.68 15.07 -0.73
N GLY A 290 -10.05 16.08 -1.50
CA GLY A 290 -10.61 15.92 -2.86
C GLY A 290 -12.09 15.58 -2.84
N ASN A 291 -12.63 15.25 -4.02
CA ASN A 291 -14.07 15.10 -4.25
C ASN A 291 -14.59 13.65 -4.11
N SER A 292 -13.72 12.70 -3.74
CA SER A 292 -14.11 11.30 -3.59
C SER A 292 -14.99 11.10 -2.36
N VAL A 293 -16.28 10.81 -2.57
CA VAL A 293 -17.22 10.51 -1.48
C VAL A 293 -16.80 9.24 -0.74
N VAL A 294 -16.37 8.21 -1.47
CA VAL A 294 -15.91 6.94 -0.89
C VAL A 294 -14.68 7.16 0.01
N LEU A 295 -13.72 7.98 -0.42
CA LEU A 295 -12.57 8.35 0.41
C LEU A 295 -13.02 9.09 1.69
N LEU A 296 -13.95 10.04 1.58
CA LEU A 296 -14.44 10.80 2.74
C LEU A 296 -15.18 9.92 3.74
N GLU A 297 -16.05 9.03 3.27
CA GLU A 297 -16.77 8.06 4.11
C GLU A 297 -15.83 7.05 4.77
N SER A 298 -14.67 6.77 4.15
CA SER A 298 -13.67 5.86 4.72
C SER A 298 -12.96 6.42 5.97
N ILE A 299 -12.88 7.75 6.13
CA ILE A 299 -12.14 8.41 7.21
C ILE A 299 -12.67 8.06 8.61
N PRO A 300 -13.96 8.28 8.93
CA PRO A 300 -14.49 7.95 10.27
C PRO A 300 -14.47 6.44 10.54
N VAL A 301 -14.57 5.61 9.50
CA VAL A 301 -14.39 4.16 9.63
C VAL A 301 -12.97 3.85 10.08
N ALA A 302 -11.95 4.39 9.40
CA ALA A 302 -10.55 4.15 9.76
C ALA A 302 -10.20 4.63 11.19
N GLU A 303 -10.77 5.76 11.61
CA GLU A 303 -10.65 6.27 12.99
C GLU A 303 -11.16 5.23 13.98
N PHE A 304 -12.42 4.82 13.82
CA PHE A 304 -13.07 3.87 14.71
C PHE A 304 -12.34 2.53 14.73
N GLN A 305 -11.95 2.00 13.57
CA GLN A 305 -11.23 0.73 13.47
C GLN A 305 -9.82 0.79 14.09
N GLY A 306 -9.20 1.97 14.10
CA GLY A 306 -7.88 2.20 14.68
C GLY A 306 -7.88 2.29 16.20
N ARG A 307 -9.03 2.44 16.86
CA ARG A 307 -9.10 2.56 18.34
C ARG A 307 -8.59 1.30 19.04
N PRO A 308 -7.95 1.43 20.22
CA PRO A 308 -7.63 0.31 21.11
C PRO A 308 -8.89 -0.49 21.51
N LEU A 309 -8.72 -1.67 22.09
CA LEU A 309 -9.86 -2.45 22.58
C LEU A 309 -10.40 -1.87 23.89
N ALA A 310 -11.73 -1.76 23.99
CA ALA A 310 -12.41 -1.37 25.23
C ALA A 310 -12.55 -2.58 26.19
N ASP A 311 -11.45 -3.27 26.46
CA ASP A 311 -11.39 -4.46 27.34
C ASP A 311 -10.72 -4.17 28.69
N HIS A 312 -10.18 -2.97 28.87
CA HIS A 312 -9.57 -2.51 30.11
C HIS A 312 -10.15 -1.15 30.56
N PRO A 313 -10.43 -0.94 31.86
CA PRO A 313 -10.98 0.33 32.36
C PRO A 313 -10.11 1.57 32.08
N GLY A 314 -8.80 1.36 31.88
CA GLY A 314 -7.86 2.42 31.52
C GLY A 314 -7.98 2.92 30.07
N VAL A 315 -8.70 2.20 29.20
CA VAL A 315 -8.92 2.60 27.81
C VAL A 315 -10.20 3.42 27.71
N LYS A 316 -10.07 4.74 27.62
CA LYS A 316 -11.21 5.67 27.55
C LYS A 316 -11.85 5.71 26.16
N HIS A 317 -11.03 5.65 25.11
CA HIS A 317 -11.45 5.76 23.70
C HIS A 317 -11.29 4.44 22.96
N GLY A 318 -11.81 3.37 23.55
CA GLY A 318 -11.73 2.02 22.97
C GLY A 318 -12.91 1.69 22.05
N ARG A 319 -12.72 0.69 21.19
CA ARG A 319 -13.78 0.03 20.44
C ARG A 319 -14.14 -1.32 21.06
N PRO A 320 -15.40 -1.78 20.93
CA PRO A 320 -15.78 -3.09 21.46
C PRO A 320 -14.99 -4.25 20.82
N PRO A 321 -14.65 -5.30 21.58
CA PRO A 321 -14.01 -6.48 21.03
C PRO A 321 -14.86 -7.15 19.95
N GLY A 322 -14.21 -7.70 18.92
CA GLY A 322 -14.87 -8.48 17.87
C GLY A 322 -15.52 -7.68 16.74
N VAL A 323 -15.64 -6.36 16.83
CA VAL A 323 -16.30 -5.53 15.81
C VAL A 323 -15.59 -5.57 14.45
N LEU A 324 -14.28 -5.81 14.41
CA LEU A 324 -13.51 -5.95 13.16
C LEU A 324 -13.39 -7.40 12.66
N ARG A 325 -14.20 -8.32 13.20
CA ARG A 325 -14.27 -9.69 12.67
C ARG A 325 -15.22 -9.79 11.47
N VAL A 326 -15.88 -8.69 11.11
CA VAL A 326 -16.71 -8.62 9.91
C VAL A 326 -15.82 -8.82 8.69
N PRO A 327 -16.16 -9.74 7.78
CA PRO A 327 -15.38 -9.96 6.56
C PRO A 327 -15.29 -8.69 5.71
N CYS A 328 -14.14 -8.46 5.08
CA CYS A 328 -14.05 -7.49 4.01
C CYS A 328 -14.96 -7.93 2.85
N SER A 329 -15.71 -6.98 2.29
CA SER A 329 -16.47 -7.20 1.06
C SER A 329 -15.51 -7.47 -0.11
N SER A 330 -15.98 -8.22 -1.10
CA SER A 330 -15.28 -8.32 -2.38
C SER A 330 -15.14 -6.93 -3.01
N ILE A 331 -14.03 -6.68 -3.70
CA ILE A 331 -13.85 -5.43 -4.43
C ILE A 331 -14.71 -5.46 -5.69
N ASP A 332 -15.66 -4.54 -5.81
CA ASP A 332 -16.49 -4.41 -6.99
C ASP A 332 -15.88 -3.45 -8.04
N THR A 333 -16.47 -3.42 -9.23
CA THR A 333 -15.98 -2.59 -10.34
C THR A 333 -16.05 -1.09 -10.02
N ASN A 334 -17.02 -0.66 -9.20
CA ASN A 334 -17.18 0.74 -8.82
C ASN A 334 -16.06 1.18 -7.86
N THR A 335 -15.73 0.34 -6.88
CA THR A 335 -14.60 0.56 -5.97
C THR A 335 -13.28 0.62 -6.73
N LEU A 336 -13.09 -0.25 -7.73
CA LEU A 336 -11.90 -0.19 -8.61
C LEU A 336 -11.85 1.10 -9.43
N ALA A 337 -12.97 1.51 -10.02
CA ALA A 337 -13.05 2.75 -10.79
C ALA A 337 -12.73 3.98 -9.92
N GLU A 338 -13.26 4.01 -8.70
CA GLU A 338 -12.97 5.07 -7.73
C GLU A 338 -11.50 5.04 -7.28
N ALA A 339 -10.94 3.86 -7.03
CA ALA A 339 -9.54 3.71 -6.66
C ALA A 339 -8.59 4.18 -7.79
N VAL A 340 -8.98 4.03 -9.06
CA VAL A 340 -8.26 4.58 -10.23
C VAL A 340 -8.40 6.10 -10.30
N SER A 341 -9.57 6.65 -9.97
CA SER A 341 -9.84 8.09 -9.95
C SER A 341 -8.96 8.82 -8.93
N VAL A 342 -8.84 8.28 -7.70
CA VAL A 342 -8.09 8.92 -6.60
C VAL A 342 -6.56 8.85 -6.76
N ILE A 343 -6.04 8.15 -7.77
CA ILE A 343 -4.60 8.09 -8.11
C ILE A 343 -4.26 8.82 -9.41
N SER A 344 -5.21 9.59 -9.96
CA SER A 344 -4.97 10.45 -11.12
C SER A 344 -4.05 11.62 -10.77
N CYS A 345 -3.38 12.19 -11.77
CA CYS A 345 -2.42 13.28 -11.55
C CYS A 345 -3.09 14.62 -11.15
N TRP A 346 -4.38 14.77 -11.46
CA TRP A 346 -5.17 15.97 -11.18
C TRP A 346 -5.72 15.97 -9.73
N TYR A 347 -5.76 14.81 -9.08
CA TYR A 347 -6.34 14.68 -7.73
C TYR A 347 -5.56 15.52 -6.68
N ASP A 348 -4.26 15.71 -6.91
CA ASP A 348 -3.36 16.42 -6.00
C ASP A 348 -3.34 17.95 -6.20
N GLU A 349 -3.98 18.50 -7.25
CA GLU A 349 -4.01 19.96 -7.49
C GLU A 349 -4.72 20.74 -6.35
N PHE A 350 -5.47 20.06 -5.50
CA PHE A 350 -6.23 20.67 -4.40
C PHE A 350 -5.64 20.39 -3.01
N GLN A 351 -4.74 19.42 -2.84
CA GLN A 351 -4.40 18.88 -1.53
C GLN A 351 -3.31 19.66 -0.80
N ALA A 352 -3.69 20.36 0.26
CA ALA A 352 -2.77 20.69 1.33
C ALA A 352 -2.45 19.43 2.14
N SER A 353 -1.32 18.80 1.82
CA SER A 353 -0.54 17.94 2.73
C SER A 353 -1.17 16.62 3.22
N PHE A 354 -0.91 15.52 2.51
CA PHE A 354 -0.78 14.22 3.18
C PHE A 354 0.61 14.14 3.83
N ALA A 355 0.62 13.83 5.13
CA ALA A 355 1.74 14.09 6.04
C ALA A 355 3.01 13.24 5.85
N ILE A 356 3.05 12.30 4.90
CA ILE A 356 4.26 11.48 4.67
C ILE A 356 5.46 12.34 4.25
N CYS A 357 5.21 13.56 3.76
CA CYS A 357 6.24 14.52 3.39
C CYS A 357 6.58 15.56 4.48
N LEU A 358 5.83 15.60 5.58
CA LEU A 358 5.97 16.59 6.67
C LEU A 358 6.33 15.98 8.04
N LEU A 359 6.34 14.66 8.14
CA LEU A 359 7.03 13.91 9.21
C LEU A 359 8.45 13.61 8.77
#